data_AF-A0A848N0V0-F1
#
_entry.id   AF-A0A848N0V0-F1
#
_cell.length_a   1.000
_cell.length_b   1.000
_cell.length_c   1.000
_cell.angle_alpha   90.00
_cell.angle_beta   90.00
_cell.angle_gamma   90.00
#
_symmetry.space_group_name_H-M   'P 1'
#
loop_
_entity.id
_entity.type
_entity.pdbx_description
1 polymer ?
#
loop_
_entity_poly.entity_id
_entity_poly.type
_entity_poly.pdbx_seq_one_letter_code
_entity_poly.pdbx_strand_id
1 'polypeptide(L)'
;MNRSEYKQMLTLKYFYEEKLQEIKKKHKSDPDLFHPIGKDRYCLYCEKYQEIQDKLQPMVKQLMEYEKTHEVKQPVIQQLAAVPKKEKAKPKKMYQVYSLLFKDGSEYLVYTFAQETGCRLLGRQISELSKAVPISKDYYSSIYLEQEDGSIISVEARLQEHSTKKSWLVAEKQQTRIKATGNCFNEKPFEYLKYTEGQYGCLRTFCGNTAIKKTKKFSKNGKVAFETARGMIAIEYGQVLLKLFPGTFIVISEEEFSEYFVEDESLVWMKKE
;
A
#
# COMPACT_ATOMS: atom_id res chain seq x y z
N MET A 1 26.70 18.54 -15.96
CA MET A 1 26.36 17.27 -15.29
C MET A 1 26.31 16.18 -16.34
N ASN A 2 26.92 15.02 -16.10
CA ASN A 2 26.82 13.85 -16.97
C ASN A 2 25.74 12.87 -16.47
N ARG A 3 25.43 11.81 -17.24
CA ARG A 3 24.35 10.85 -16.91
C ARG A 3 24.58 10.09 -15.60
N SER A 4 25.84 9.87 -15.20
CA SER A 4 26.19 9.18 -13.96
C SER A 4 25.99 10.09 -12.75
N GLU A 5 26.46 11.33 -12.84
CA GLU A 5 26.25 12.39 -11.83
C GLU A 5 24.77 12.69 -11.64
N TYR A 6 23.98 12.70 -12.74
CA TYR A 6 22.54 12.88 -12.69
C TYR A 6 21.85 11.78 -11.86
N LYS A 7 22.18 10.51 -12.10
CA LYS A 7 21.64 9.38 -11.34
C LYS A 7 22.01 9.45 -9.86
N GLN A 8 23.26 9.81 -9.57
CA GLN A 8 23.74 9.97 -8.19
C GLN A 8 23.00 11.10 -7.46
N MET A 9 22.82 12.26 -8.11
CA MET A 9 22.02 13.35 -7.55
C MET A 9 20.55 12.97 -7.34
N LEU A 10 19.98 12.14 -8.22
CA LEU A 10 18.61 11.64 -8.07
C LEU A 10 18.47 10.73 -6.85
N THR A 11 19.42 9.82 -6.64
CA THR A 11 19.48 8.98 -5.43
C THR A 11 19.64 9.83 -4.17
N LEU A 12 20.51 10.84 -4.20
CA LEU A 12 20.71 11.78 -3.09
C LEU A 12 19.45 12.61 -2.80
N LYS A 13 18.74 13.05 -3.84
CA LYS A 13 17.45 13.74 -3.70
C LYS A 13 16.44 12.86 -2.94
N TYR A 14 16.26 11.61 -3.36
CA TYR A 14 15.34 10.69 -2.69
C TYR A 14 15.73 10.42 -1.22
N PHE A 15 17.02 10.24 -0.96
CA PHE A 15 17.53 10.08 0.41
C PHE A 15 17.22 11.29 1.31
N TYR A 16 17.38 12.51 0.79
CA TYR A 16 17.04 13.71 1.56
C TYR A 16 15.52 13.90 1.72
N GLU A 17 14.71 13.55 0.72
CA GLU A 17 13.25 13.57 0.81
C GLU A 17 12.73 12.58 1.87
N GLU A 18 13.29 11.37 1.93
CA GLU A 18 12.97 10.37 2.95
C GLU A 18 13.33 10.88 4.36
N LYS A 19 14.53 11.44 4.54
CA LYS A 19 14.93 12.06 5.81
C LYS A 19 14.02 13.22 6.23
N LEU A 20 13.55 14.05 5.29
CA LEU A 20 12.57 15.10 5.61
C LEU A 20 11.23 14.51 6.08
N GLN A 21 10.78 13.38 5.51
CA GLN A 21 9.57 12.71 5.97
C GLN A 21 9.73 12.12 7.38
N GLU A 22 10.89 11.53 7.69
CA GLU A 22 11.18 11.04 9.03
C GLU A 22 11.18 12.17 10.08
N ILE A 23 11.83 13.29 9.77
CA ILE A 23 11.87 14.45 10.67
C ILE A 23 10.46 15.03 10.86
N LYS A 24 9.65 15.13 9.79
CA LYS A 24 8.24 15.53 9.88
C LYS A 24 7.41 14.60 10.76
N LYS A 25 7.61 13.29 10.62
CA LYS A 25 6.90 12.29 11.42
C LYS A 25 7.26 12.43 12.90
N LYS A 26 8.56 12.51 13.21
CA LYS A 26 9.07 12.69 14.59
C LYS A 26 8.58 13.99 15.22
N HIS A 27 8.63 15.09 14.48
CA HIS A 27 8.11 16.38 14.93
C HIS A 27 6.59 16.33 15.20
N LYS A 28 5.81 15.63 14.37
CA LYS A 28 4.34 15.53 14.53
C LYS A 28 3.94 14.61 15.67
N SER A 29 4.75 13.60 15.99
CA SER A 29 4.51 12.67 17.09
C SER A 29 4.98 13.18 18.45
N ASP A 30 5.74 14.29 18.48
CA ASP A 30 6.25 14.87 19.71
C ASP A 30 5.17 15.75 20.36
N PRO A 31 4.61 15.36 21.53
CA PRO A 31 3.50 16.07 22.16
C PRO A 31 3.90 17.43 22.73
N ASP A 32 5.20 17.70 22.91
CA ASP A 32 5.71 18.95 23.49
C ASP A 32 5.92 20.04 22.42
N LEU A 33 5.72 19.72 21.14
CA LEU A 33 5.87 20.66 20.02
C LEU A 33 4.53 21.19 19.53
N PHE A 34 4.24 22.47 19.82
CA PHE A 34 2.97 23.14 19.47
C PHE A 34 3.05 24.06 18.24
N HIS A 35 4.15 24.00 17.48
CA HIS A 35 4.34 24.83 16.29
C HIS A 35 4.42 23.98 15.01
N PRO A 36 4.18 24.56 13.82
CA PRO A 36 4.46 23.88 12.57
C PRO A 36 5.96 23.66 12.35
N ILE A 37 6.33 22.60 11.63
CA ILE A 37 7.73 22.33 11.26
C ILE A 37 8.30 23.43 10.36
N GLY A 38 9.54 23.84 10.62
CA GLY A 38 10.24 24.91 9.90
C GLY A 38 9.83 26.33 10.30
N LYS A 39 9.11 26.50 11.42
CA LYS A 39 8.68 27.82 11.93
C LYS A 39 9.41 28.30 13.16
N ASP A 40 9.94 27.39 13.98
CA ASP A 40 10.66 27.74 15.21
C ASP A 40 12.18 27.56 15.01
N ARG A 41 12.96 28.60 15.35
CA ARG A 41 14.43 28.59 15.25
C ARG A 41 15.11 27.89 16.42
N TYR A 42 14.39 27.63 17.50
CA TYR A 42 14.90 26.96 18.71
C TYR A 42 14.46 25.48 18.79
N CYS A 43 13.67 25.01 17.83
CA CYS A 43 13.29 23.62 17.72
C CYS A 43 14.35 22.82 16.93
N LEU A 44 14.94 21.81 17.57
CA LEU A 44 15.95 20.93 16.96
C LEU A 44 15.45 20.24 15.68
N TYR A 45 14.17 19.87 15.61
CA TYR A 45 13.60 19.26 14.41
C TYR A 45 13.43 20.28 13.28
N CYS A 46 13.08 21.53 13.61
CA CYS A 46 12.98 22.60 12.63
C CYS A 46 14.35 22.99 12.08
N GLU A 47 15.37 23.04 12.93
CA GLU A 47 16.77 23.27 12.53
C GLU A 47 17.25 22.18 11.55
N LYS A 48 17.11 20.90 11.92
CA LYS A 48 17.46 19.77 11.05
C LYS A 48 16.66 19.75 9.74
N TYR A 49 15.39 20.12 9.80
CA TYR A 49 14.54 20.26 8.63
C TYR A 49 15.06 21.34 7.68
N GLN A 50 15.43 22.51 8.22
CA GLN A 50 15.99 23.62 7.47
C GLN A 50 17.33 23.23 6.82
N GLU A 51 18.24 22.61 7.57
CA GLU A 51 19.55 22.17 7.06
C GLU A 51 19.43 21.21 5.87
N ILE A 52 18.50 20.26 5.94
CA ILE A 52 18.28 19.32 4.83
C ILE A 52 17.61 20.04 3.66
N GLN A 53 16.67 20.96 3.93
CA GLN A 53 16.02 21.74 2.90
C GLN A 53 17.01 22.65 2.14
N ASP A 54 17.99 23.23 2.84
CA ASP A 54 19.06 24.05 2.27
C ASP A 54 20.01 23.24 1.39
N LYS A 55 20.22 21.95 1.70
CA LYS A 55 20.99 21.03 0.84
C LYS A 55 20.18 20.53 -0.36
N LEU A 56 18.87 20.33 -0.19
CA LEU A 56 17.98 19.77 -1.21
C LEU A 56 17.62 20.81 -2.29
N GLN A 57 17.36 22.06 -1.91
CA GLN A 57 16.93 23.13 -2.83
C GLN A 57 17.90 23.37 -4.00
N PRO A 58 19.22 23.51 -3.79
CA PRO A 58 20.18 23.66 -4.89
C PRO A 58 20.22 22.43 -5.80
N MET A 59 20.14 21.23 -5.22
CA MET A 59 20.19 19.97 -5.95
C MET A 59 18.96 19.79 -6.85
N VAL A 60 17.77 20.15 -6.36
CA VAL A 60 16.54 20.16 -7.17
C VAL A 60 16.64 21.13 -8.34
N LYS A 61 17.20 22.33 -8.14
CA LYS A 61 17.41 23.29 -9.23
C LYS A 61 18.36 22.75 -10.30
N GLN A 62 19.47 22.13 -9.89
CA GLN A 62 20.44 21.51 -10.81
C GLN A 62 19.84 20.33 -11.60
N LEU A 63 19.02 19.50 -10.94
CA LEU A 63 18.29 18.42 -11.60
C LEU A 63 17.29 18.97 -12.62
N MET A 64 16.47 19.96 -12.25
CA MET A 64 15.49 20.58 -13.17
C MET A 64 16.15 21.20 -14.41
N GLU A 65 17.30 21.85 -14.25
CA GLU A 65 18.02 22.47 -15.35
C GLU A 65 18.64 21.43 -16.30
N TYR A 66 19.17 20.35 -15.75
CA TYR A 66 19.66 19.22 -16.54
C TYR A 66 18.53 18.50 -17.30
N GLU A 67 17.37 18.35 -16.67
CA GLU A 67 16.22 17.68 -17.26
C GLU A 67 15.59 18.51 -18.38
N LYS A 68 15.55 19.84 -18.20
CA LYS A 68 15.12 20.77 -19.24
C LYS A 68 16.06 20.76 -20.45
N THR A 69 17.37 20.65 -20.23
CA THR A 69 18.37 20.65 -21.31
C THR A 69 18.46 19.30 -22.04
N HIS A 70 18.11 18.20 -21.39
CA HIS A 70 18.19 16.85 -21.95
C HIS A 70 16.82 16.24 -22.29
N GLU A 71 15.76 17.06 -22.31
CA GLU A 71 14.36 16.64 -22.52
C GLU A 71 13.95 15.42 -21.67
N VAL A 72 14.51 15.32 -20.47
CA VAL A 72 14.14 14.29 -19.53
C VAL A 72 12.74 14.64 -19.03
N LYS A 73 11.75 13.93 -19.54
CA LYS A 73 10.35 14.08 -19.11
C LYS A 73 10.21 13.57 -17.68
N GLN A 74 10.52 14.42 -16.70
CA GLN A 74 10.10 14.17 -15.33
C GLN A 74 8.57 14.21 -15.22
N PRO A 75 7.97 13.37 -14.35
CA PRO A 75 6.57 13.49 -14.00
C PRO A 75 6.41 14.77 -13.18
N VAL A 76 5.88 15.81 -13.83
CA VAL A 76 5.36 16.99 -13.13
C VAL A 76 4.35 16.49 -12.10
N ILE A 77 4.60 16.79 -10.82
CA ILE A 77 3.58 16.81 -9.78
C ILE A 77 2.50 17.78 -10.26
N GLN A 78 1.49 17.27 -10.95
CA GLN A 78 0.32 18.07 -11.32
C GLN A 78 -0.52 18.24 -10.07
N GLN A 79 -0.29 19.34 -9.37
CA GLN A 79 -1.35 19.99 -8.61
C GLN A 79 -2.51 20.25 -9.59
N LEU A 80 -3.73 19.92 -9.16
CA LEU A 80 -4.98 20.14 -9.88
C LEU A 80 -5.12 21.64 -10.21
N ALA A 81 -4.71 22.03 -11.42
CA ALA A 81 -5.11 23.28 -12.04
C ALA A 81 -6.13 22.97 -13.14
N ALA A 82 -7.23 23.71 -13.10
CA ALA A 82 -8.42 23.50 -13.90
C ALA A 82 -8.15 23.38 -15.41
N VAL A 83 -8.85 22.41 -16.02
CA VAL A 83 -8.83 22.07 -17.44
C VAL A 83 -9.36 23.22 -18.30
N PRO A 84 -8.63 23.70 -19.33
CA PRO A 84 -9.25 24.32 -20.48
C PRO A 84 -9.70 23.24 -21.48
N LYS A 85 -10.93 23.40 -21.99
CA LYS A 85 -11.61 22.51 -22.94
C LYS A 85 -10.95 22.49 -24.33
N LYS A 86 -11.20 21.37 -25.02
CA LYS A 86 -11.04 21.02 -26.46
C LYS A 86 -9.65 20.42 -26.76
N GLU A 87 -9.50 19.31 -27.49
CA GLU A 87 -10.17 18.89 -28.72
C GLU A 87 -10.43 17.38 -28.82
N LYS A 88 -11.34 17.01 -29.74
CA LYS A 88 -11.81 15.65 -30.01
C LYS A 88 -10.75 14.85 -30.78
N ALA A 89 -9.96 14.04 -30.09
CA ALA A 89 -9.32 12.85 -30.67
C ALA A 89 -9.93 11.60 -30.02
N LYS A 90 -10.36 10.61 -30.80
CA LYS A 90 -10.77 9.31 -30.24
C LYS A 90 -9.58 8.75 -29.45
N PRO A 91 -9.68 8.58 -28.12
CA PRO A 91 -8.53 8.22 -27.31
C PRO A 91 -8.06 6.82 -27.71
N LYS A 92 -6.80 6.72 -28.14
CA LYS A 92 -6.13 5.44 -28.38
C LYS A 92 -6.12 4.70 -27.04
N LYS A 93 -6.76 3.51 -26.97
CA LYS A 93 -6.83 2.73 -25.73
C LYS A 93 -5.41 2.38 -25.28
N MET A 94 -4.93 3.05 -24.24
CA MET A 94 -3.60 2.86 -23.68
C MET A 94 -3.70 1.89 -22.51
N TYR A 95 -3.15 0.70 -22.68
CA TYR A 95 -3.11 -0.31 -21.64
C TYR A 95 -1.94 -0.06 -20.68
N GLN A 96 -2.23 -0.10 -19.38
CA GLN A 96 -1.27 0.10 -18.31
C GLN A 96 -1.70 -0.66 -17.06
N VAL A 97 -0.76 -0.88 -16.14
CA VAL A 97 -1.05 -1.45 -14.83
C VAL A 97 -1.68 -0.39 -13.94
N TYR A 98 -2.78 -0.75 -13.27
CA TYR A 98 -3.44 0.05 -12.24
C TYR A 98 -3.27 -0.64 -10.88
N SER A 99 -2.90 0.11 -9.85
CA SER A 99 -3.17 -0.26 -8.45
C SER A 99 -4.61 0.15 -8.12
N LEU A 100 -5.44 -0.82 -7.79
CA LEU A 100 -6.84 -0.66 -7.42
C LEU A 100 -7.01 -1.03 -5.95
N LEU A 101 -7.36 -0.05 -5.11
CA LEU A 101 -7.66 -0.24 -3.70
C LEU A 101 -9.17 -0.13 -3.49
N PHE A 102 -9.78 -1.16 -2.94
CA PHE A 102 -11.21 -1.21 -2.63
C PHE A 102 -11.48 -0.78 -1.18
N LYS A 103 -12.75 -0.43 -0.91
CA LYS A 103 -13.21 0.02 0.42
C LYS A 103 -13.06 -1.04 1.52
N ASP A 104 -12.99 -2.31 1.14
CA ASP A 104 -12.72 -3.43 2.06
C ASP A 104 -11.22 -3.58 2.41
N GLY A 105 -10.35 -2.72 1.86
CA GLY A 105 -8.91 -2.72 2.06
C GLY A 105 -8.14 -3.63 1.11
N SER A 106 -8.80 -4.37 0.22
CA SER A 106 -8.13 -5.21 -0.77
C SER A 106 -7.47 -4.37 -1.87
N GLU A 107 -6.23 -4.73 -2.23
CA GLU A 107 -5.43 -4.01 -3.23
C GLU A 107 -4.97 -4.96 -4.35
N TYR A 108 -5.15 -4.55 -5.60
CA TYR A 108 -4.85 -5.36 -6.79
C TYR A 108 -4.03 -4.58 -7.82
N LEU A 109 -3.09 -5.24 -8.49
CA LEU A 109 -2.47 -4.76 -9.72
C LEU A 109 -3.22 -5.35 -10.92
N VAL A 110 -3.79 -4.51 -11.77
CA VAL A 110 -4.55 -4.95 -12.94
C VAL A 110 -4.02 -4.28 -14.20
N TYR A 111 -3.67 -5.06 -15.22
CA TYR A 111 -3.31 -4.54 -16.53
C TYR A 111 -4.59 -4.29 -17.33
N THR A 112 -4.91 -3.02 -17.59
CA THR A 112 -6.16 -2.61 -18.25
C THR A 112 -6.01 -1.24 -18.93
N PHE A 113 -6.96 -0.87 -19.79
CA PHE A 113 -7.03 0.46 -20.41
C PHE A 113 -7.89 1.44 -19.62
N ALA A 114 -8.68 0.95 -18.66
CA ALA A 114 -9.60 1.75 -17.85
C ALA A 114 -9.92 1.04 -16.52
N GLN A 115 -10.07 1.82 -15.45
CA GLN A 115 -10.36 1.33 -14.09
C GLN A 115 -11.70 0.58 -14.01
N GLU A 116 -12.72 0.99 -14.77
CA GLU A 116 -14.04 0.35 -14.84
C GLU A 116 -13.91 -1.08 -15.39
N THR A 117 -13.04 -1.24 -16.39
CA THR A 117 -12.74 -2.55 -16.99
C THR A 117 -11.96 -3.41 -16.02
N GLY A 118 -11.02 -2.82 -15.25
CA GLY A 118 -10.29 -3.52 -14.20
C GLY A 118 -11.20 -4.01 -13.07
N CYS A 119 -12.13 -3.19 -12.60
CA CYS A 119 -13.12 -3.58 -11.57
C CYS A 119 -14.02 -4.72 -12.08
N ARG A 120 -14.51 -4.62 -13.33
CA ARG A 120 -15.33 -5.68 -13.93
C ARG A 120 -14.56 -7.00 -14.05
N LEU A 121 -13.27 -6.96 -14.38
CA LEU A 121 -12.42 -8.15 -14.45
C LEU A 121 -12.29 -8.83 -13.09
N LEU A 122 -12.30 -8.06 -12.01
CA LEU A 122 -12.31 -8.55 -10.63
C LEU A 122 -13.70 -8.96 -10.13
N GLY A 123 -14.74 -8.85 -10.95
CA GLY A 123 -16.13 -9.11 -10.54
C GLY A 123 -16.69 -8.09 -9.54
N ARG A 124 -16.08 -6.90 -9.43
CA ARG A 124 -16.43 -5.86 -8.45
C ARG A 124 -17.04 -4.62 -9.11
N GLN A 125 -17.88 -3.90 -8.36
CA GLN A 125 -18.44 -2.63 -8.84
C GLN A 125 -17.46 -1.47 -8.62
N ILE A 126 -17.44 -0.48 -9.52
CA ILE A 126 -16.59 0.71 -9.37
C ILE A 126 -16.95 1.56 -8.14
N SER A 127 -18.19 1.46 -7.65
CA SER A 127 -18.66 2.10 -6.42
C SER A 127 -17.95 1.59 -5.16
N GLU A 128 -17.36 0.39 -5.23
CA GLU A 128 -16.57 -0.22 -4.15
C GLU A 128 -15.11 0.25 -4.16
N LEU A 129 -14.68 0.94 -5.22
CA LEU A 129 -13.31 1.43 -5.38
C LEU A 129 -13.08 2.63 -4.47
N SER A 130 -12.04 2.55 -3.63
CA SER A 130 -11.60 3.64 -2.76
C SER A 130 -10.55 4.51 -3.47
N LYS A 131 -9.59 3.88 -4.15
CA LYS A 131 -8.51 4.58 -4.87
C LYS A 131 -8.09 3.77 -6.10
N ALA A 132 -7.76 4.48 -7.18
CA ALA A 132 -7.18 3.90 -8.39
C ALA A 132 -5.96 4.72 -8.80
N VAL A 133 -4.80 4.06 -8.98
CA VAL A 133 -3.55 4.72 -9.36
C VAL A 133 -2.99 4.02 -10.60
N PRO A 134 -2.91 4.71 -11.75
CA PRO A 134 -2.17 4.17 -12.89
C PRO A 134 -0.67 4.17 -12.60
N ILE A 135 -0.01 3.05 -12.89
CA ILE A 135 1.43 2.86 -12.70
C ILE A 135 2.13 3.11 -14.03
N SER A 136 3.09 4.03 -14.04
CA SER A 136 3.94 4.28 -15.22
C SER A 136 4.75 3.04 -15.58
N LYS A 137 4.93 2.80 -16.88
CA LYS A 137 5.74 1.68 -17.39
C LYS A 137 7.16 1.68 -16.85
N ASP A 138 7.71 2.87 -16.58
CA ASP A 138 9.06 3.03 -16.05
C ASP A 138 9.25 2.38 -14.67
N TYR A 139 8.16 2.15 -13.93
CA TYR A 139 8.19 1.50 -12.62
C TYR A 139 7.94 0.00 -12.66
N TYR A 140 7.63 -0.59 -13.83
CA TYR A 140 7.29 -2.02 -13.91
C TYR A 140 8.46 -2.93 -13.53
N SER A 141 9.69 -2.51 -13.80
CA SER A 141 10.90 -3.23 -13.40
C SER A 141 11.19 -3.14 -11.90
N SER A 142 10.68 -2.11 -11.22
CA SER A 142 10.87 -1.88 -9.78
C SER A 142 9.79 -2.46 -8.86
N ILE A 143 8.70 -2.99 -9.43
CA ILE A 143 7.64 -3.64 -8.66
C ILE A 143 7.85 -5.15 -8.76
N TYR A 144 8.09 -5.78 -7.62
CA TYR A 144 8.35 -7.20 -7.52
C TYR A 144 7.11 -7.97 -7.06
N LEU A 145 6.94 -9.16 -7.64
CA LEU A 145 5.87 -10.11 -7.38
C LEU A 145 6.53 -11.40 -6.87
N GLU A 146 6.03 -11.96 -5.77
CA GLU A 146 6.42 -13.29 -5.30
C GLU A 146 5.49 -14.34 -5.92
N GLN A 147 6.10 -15.41 -6.42
CA GLN A 147 5.41 -16.56 -6.97
C GLN A 147 5.14 -17.60 -5.87
N GLU A 148 4.30 -18.60 -6.16
CA GLU A 148 3.95 -19.64 -5.18
C GLU A 148 5.16 -20.47 -4.71
N ASP A 149 6.20 -20.59 -5.54
CA ASP A 149 7.45 -21.27 -5.23
C ASP A 149 8.45 -20.38 -4.45
N GLY A 150 8.05 -19.16 -4.08
CA GLY A 150 8.88 -18.19 -3.38
C GLY A 150 9.85 -17.42 -4.28
N SER A 151 9.88 -17.69 -5.59
CA SER A 151 10.68 -16.91 -6.53
C SER A 151 10.11 -15.51 -6.73
N ILE A 152 10.98 -14.55 -7.05
CA ILE A 152 10.60 -13.14 -7.21
C ILE A 152 10.79 -12.74 -8.67
N ILE A 153 9.75 -12.16 -9.28
CA ILE A 153 9.79 -11.61 -10.64
C ILE A 153 9.28 -10.17 -10.65
N SER A 154 9.70 -9.35 -11.61
CA SER A 154 9.16 -8.00 -11.75
C SER A 154 7.81 -8.00 -12.48
N VAL A 155 7.03 -6.94 -12.29
CA VAL A 155 5.83 -6.68 -13.10
C VAL A 155 6.18 -6.61 -14.59
N GLU A 156 7.33 -6.03 -14.94
CA GLU A 156 7.80 -5.98 -16.34
C GLU A 156 7.99 -7.39 -16.92
N ALA A 157 8.71 -8.27 -16.22
CA ALA A 157 8.92 -9.65 -16.66
C ALA A 157 7.58 -10.38 -16.82
N ARG A 158 6.68 -10.21 -15.84
CA ARG A 158 5.33 -10.80 -15.90
C ARG A 158 4.50 -10.30 -17.10
N LEU A 159 4.59 -9.01 -17.42
CA LEU A 159 3.87 -8.44 -18.57
C LEU A 159 4.43 -8.96 -19.90
N GLN A 160 5.73 -9.26 -19.97
CA GLN A 160 6.35 -9.84 -21.16
C GLN A 160 5.86 -11.28 -21.40
N GLU A 161 5.72 -12.11 -20.36
CA GLU A 161 5.14 -13.46 -20.43
C GLU A 161 3.71 -13.48 -20.98
N HIS A 162 2.96 -12.39 -20.76
CA HIS A 162 1.55 -12.25 -21.16
C HIS A 162 1.31 -11.08 -22.12
N SER A 163 2.26 -10.82 -23.02
CA SER A 163 2.21 -9.72 -24.00
C SER A 163 0.98 -9.71 -24.92
N THR A 164 0.30 -10.85 -25.08
CA THR A 164 -0.90 -11.00 -25.91
C THR A 164 -2.21 -10.73 -25.18
N LYS A 165 -2.22 -10.71 -23.83
CA LYS A 165 -3.44 -10.51 -23.05
C LYS A 165 -3.79 -9.02 -22.94
N LYS A 166 -5.00 -8.67 -23.39
CA LYS A 166 -5.49 -7.27 -23.38
C LYS A 166 -5.79 -6.77 -21.97
N SER A 167 -6.51 -7.53 -21.15
CA SER A 167 -6.78 -7.14 -19.77
C SER A 167 -6.76 -8.34 -18.85
N TRP A 168 -6.05 -8.23 -17.74
CA TRP A 168 -5.86 -9.34 -16.80
C TRP A 168 -5.35 -8.86 -15.44
N LEU A 169 -5.57 -9.68 -14.42
CA LEU A 169 -5.08 -9.47 -13.05
C LEU A 169 -3.59 -9.78 -13.00
N VAL A 170 -2.76 -8.79 -12.70
CA VAL A 170 -1.31 -8.95 -12.59
C VAL A 170 -0.95 -9.61 -11.26
N ALA A 171 -1.48 -9.07 -10.16
CA ALA A 171 -1.26 -9.60 -8.82
C ALA A 171 -2.28 -9.08 -7.81
N GLU A 172 -2.42 -9.80 -6.71
CA GLU A 172 -3.18 -9.39 -5.52
C GLU A 172 -2.20 -9.10 -4.39
N LYS A 173 -2.37 -7.97 -3.70
CA LYS A 173 -1.60 -7.68 -2.50
C LYS A 173 -2.13 -8.58 -1.39
N GLN A 174 -1.35 -9.56 -0.96
CA GLN A 174 -1.68 -10.29 0.25
C GLN A 174 -1.35 -9.43 1.46
N GLN A 175 -2.14 -9.60 2.52
CA GLN A 175 -2.00 -8.87 3.77
C GLN A 175 -0.55 -8.90 4.25
N THR A 176 -0.16 -7.79 4.90
CA THR A 176 1.01 -7.65 5.77
C THR A 176 1.37 -8.99 6.40
N ARG A 177 2.60 -9.47 6.20
CA ARG A 177 3.04 -10.72 6.84
C ARG A 177 3.43 -10.36 8.26
N ILE A 178 2.94 -11.11 9.25
CA ILE A 178 3.39 -10.95 10.62
C ILE A 178 4.48 -11.96 10.93
N LYS A 179 5.55 -11.49 11.56
CA LYS A 179 6.53 -12.35 12.21
C LYS A 179 6.29 -12.28 13.71
N ALA A 180 6.21 -13.43 14.35
CA ALA A 180 6.16 -13.49 15.80
C ALA A 180 7.49 -12.99 16.40
N THR A 181 7.43 -12.21 17.47
CA THR A 181 8.60 -11.84 18.26
C THR A 181 9.02 -13.04 19.12
N GLY A 182 10.11 -13.72 18.73
CA GLY A 182 10.66 -14.88 19.44
C GLY A 182 10.81 -16.13 18.58
N ASN A 183 11.08 -17.28 19.20
CA ASN A 183 11.24 -18.56 18.51
C ASN A 183 9.86 -19.11 18.10
N CYS A 184 9.42 -18.79 16.89
CA CYS A 184 8.27 -19.42 16.26
C CYS A 184 8.75 -20.46 15.25
N PHE A 185 8.40 -21.73 15.49
CA PHE A 185 8.80 -22.86 14.64
C PHE A 185 7.79 -23.17 13.52
N ASN A 186 6.79 -22.31 13.32
CA ASN A 186 5.83 -22.49 12.23
C ASN A 186 6.45 -22.04 10.91
N GLU A 187 6.46 -22.94 9.92
CA GLU A 187 7.01 -22.68 8.57
C GLU A 187 6.18 -21.70 7.74
N LYS A 188 4.90 -21.48 8.10
CA LYS A 188 3.98 -20.57 7.39
C LYS A 188 3.62 -19.35 8.24
N PRO A 189 3.62 -18.13 7.67
CA PRO A 189 3.16 -16.93 8.37
C PRO A 189 1.67 -17.04 8.72
N PHE A 190 1.29 -16.49 9.87
CA PHE A 190 -0.10 -16.49 10.33
C PHE A 190 -0.95 -15.50 9.53
N GLU A 191 -2.15 -15.93 9.13
CA GLU A 191 -3.17 -15.01 8.62
C GLU A 191 -3.81 -14.28 9.82
N TYR A 192 -4.07 -12.97 9.69
CA TYR A 192 -4.72 -12.20 10.74
C TYR A 192 -5.69 -11.14 10.20
N LEU A 193 -6.63 -10.72 11.05
CA LEU A 193 -7.55 -9.63 10.77
C LEU A 193 -7.69 -8.72 12.00
N LYS A 194 -7.20 -7.48 11.88
CA LYS A 194 -7.51 -6.40 12.83
C LYS A 194 -8.97 -5.98 12.65
N TYR A 195 -9.80 -6.26 13.65
CA TYR A 195 -11.24 -6.06 13.52
C TYR A 195 -11.65 -4.65 13.96
N THR A 196 -12.10 -3.87 12.99
CA THR A 196 -12.62 -2.50 13.16
C THR A 196 -13.98 -2.35 12.44
N GLU A 197 -14.59 -1.17 12.50
CA GLU A 197 -15.95 -0.92 11.98
C GLU A 197 -16.13 -1.25 10.49
N GLY A 198 -15.11 -1.07 9.65
CA GLY A 198 -15.17 -1.35 8.22
C GLY A 198 -15.02 -2.83 7.84
N GLN A 199 -14.62 -3.68 8.79
CA GLN A 199 -14.02 -4.99 8.51
C GLN A 199 -15.03 -6.13 8.75
N TYR A 200 -16.26 -5.80 9.17
CA TYR A 200 -17.35 -6.77 9.32
C TYR A 200 -17.60 -7.58 8.05
N GLY A 201 -17.54 -6.94 6.87
CA GLY A 201 -17.71 -7.62 5.59
C GLY A 201 -16.61 -8.65 5.29
N CYS A 202 -15.39 -8.39 5.76
CA CYS A 202 -14.22 -9.22 5.48
C CYS A 202 -14.18 -10.50 6.31
N LEU A 203 -14.83 -10.52 7.48
CA LEU A 203 -14.83 -11.67 8.37
C LEU A 203 -15.38 -12.95 7.71
N ARG A 204 -16.39 -12.82 6.83
CA ARG A 204 -16.99 -13.99 6.15
C ARG A 204 -15.98 -14.68 5.22
N THR A 205 -15.21 -13.88 4.51
CA THR A 205 -14.13 -14.33 3.62
C THR A 205 -12.99 -14.93 4.45
N PHE A 206 -12.60 -14.25 5.53
CA PHE A 206 -11.51 -14.68 6.41
C PHE A 206 -11.81 -16.01 7.15
N CYS A 207 -13.03 -16.18 7.64
CA CYS A 207 -13.43 -17.36 8.42
C CYS A 207 -13.95 -18.55 7.59
N GLY A 208 -13.88 -18.49 6.26
CA GLY A 208 -14.18 -19.63 5.36
C GLY A 208 -15.63 -20.13 5.43
N ASN A 209 -16.58 -19.36 4.87
CA ASN A 209 -18.03 -19.68 4.79
C ASN A 209 -18.77 -19.88 6.12
N THR A 210 -18.10 -19.69 7.26
CA THR A 210 -18.74 -19.75 8.58
C THR A 210 -19.76 -18.63 8.76
N ALA A 211 -20.93 -18.95 9.33
CA ALA A 211 -21.99 -17.98 9.57
C ALA A 211 -21.62 -17.04 10.74
N ILE A 212 -21.57 -15.74 10.47
CA ILE A 212 -21.18 -14.71 11.46
C ILE A 212 -22.43 -14.00 11.96
N LYS A 213 -22.68 -14.13 13.26
CA LYS A 213 -23.87 -13.59 13.92
C LYS A 213 -23.51 -12.31 14.67
N LYS A 214 -24.27 -11.24 14.43
CA LYS A 214 -24.20 -10.02 15.25
C LYS A 214 -24.76 -10.32 16.64
N THR A 215 -24.01 -9.98 17.69
CA THR A 215 -24.49 -10.16 19.07
C THR A 215 -25.36 -8.98 19.50
N LYS A 216 -25.99 -9.08 20.69
CA LYS A 216 -26.71 -7.96 21.30
C LYS A 216 -25.85 -6.70 21.51
N LYS A 217 -24.52 -6.86 21.61
CA LYS A 217 -23.57 -5.76 21.81
C LYS A 217 -23.02 -5.18 20.50
N PHE A 218 -23.45 -5.68 19.34
CA PHE A 218 -22.93 -5.25 18.04
C PHE A 218 -23.01 -3.74 17.80
N SER A 219 -24.11 -3.09 18.21
CA SER A 219 -24.26 -1.64 18.06
C SER A 219 -23.33 -0.82 18.96
N LYS A 220 -22.85 -1.40 20.07
CA LYS A 220 -21.99 -0.70 21.05
C LYS A 220 -20.51 -0.88 20.75
N ASN A 221 -20.09 -2.11 20.44
CA ASN A 221 -18.68 -2.44 20.28
C ASN A 221 -18.40 -3.38 19.09
N GLY A 222 -19.34 -3.50 18.15
CA GLY A 222 -19.14 -4.31 16.95
C GLY A 222 -19.12 -5.81 17.19
N LYS A 223 -19.46 -6.27 18.41
CA LYS A 223 -19.28 -7.67 18.80
C LYS A 223 -20.08 -8.64 17.94
N VAL A 224 -19.37 -9.58 17.34
CA VAL A 224 -19.90 -10.67 16.55
C VAL A 224 -19.44 -12.01 17.12
N ALA A 225 -20.17 -13.06 16.80
CA ALA A 225 -19.82 -14.42 17.17
C ALA A 225 -20.01 -15.36 15.98
N PHE A 226 -19.17 -16.39 15.92
CA PHE A 226 -19.26 -17.44 14.92
C PHE A 226 -18.84 -18.77 15.53
N GLU A 227 -19.31 -19.85 14.94
CA GLU A 227 -19.10 -21.20 15.45
C GLU A 227 -18.01 -21.90 14.65
N THR A 228 -17.07 -22.51 15.34
CA THR A 228 -15.98 -23.29 14.75
C THR A 228 -16.09 -24.74 15.21
N ALA A 229 -15.33 -25.64 14.59
CA ALA A 229 -15.25 -27.04 15.05
C ALA A 229 -14.75 -27.17 16.51
N ARG A 230 -14.10 -26.14 17.06
CA ARG A 230 -13.57 -26.11 18.43
C ARG A 230 -14.45 -25.33 19.41
N GLY A 231 -15.57 -24.78 18.94
CA GLY A 231 -16.51 -24.02 19.76
C GLY A 231 -16.80 -22.62 19.23
N MET A 232 -17.49 -21.83 20.06
CA MET A 232 -17.93 -20.49 19.71
C MET A 232 -16.83 -19.47 19.96
N ILE A 233 -16.56 -18.66 18.95
CA ILE A 233 -15.59 -17.56 19.00
C ILE A 233 -16.37 -16.25 18.91
N ALA A 234 -15.99 -15.28 19.73
CA ALA A 234 -16.54 -13.94 19.70
C ALA A 234 -15.42 -12.90 19.59
N ILE A 235 -15.63 -11.90 18.74
CA ILE A 235 -14.68 -10.82 18.50
C ILE A 235 -15.41 -9.47 18.49
N GLU A 236 -14.77 -8.43 19.02
CA GLU A 236 -15.25 -7.04 19.08
C GLU A 236 -14.19 -6.05 18.58
N TYR A 237 -14.61 -4.82 18.28
CA TYR A 237 -13.71 -3.82 17.69
C TYR A 237 -12.47 -3.58 18.57
N GLY A 238 -11.31 -3.43 17.93
CA GLY A 238 -10.01 -3.29 18.62
C GLY A 238 -9.37 -4.63 18.99
N GLN A 239 -9.97 -5.76 18.60
CA GLN A 239 -9.35 -7.08 18.74
C GLN A 239 -8.80 -7.59 17.42
N VAL A 240 -7.86 -8.53 17.50
CA VAL A 240 -7.24 -9.18 16.34
C VAL A 240 -7.66 -10.65 16.30
N LEU A 241 -8.17 -11.07 15.15
CA LEU A 241 -8.45 -12.47 14.86
C LEU A 241 -7.23 -13.09 14.19
N LEU A 242 -6.57 -14.02 14.86
CA LEU A 242 -5.49 -14.85 14.31
C LEU A 242 -6.05 -16.16 13.77
N LYS A 243 -5.59 -16.58 12.60
CA LYS A 243 -5.89 -17.89 12.02
C LYS A 243 -4.60 -18.71 11.98
N LEU A 244 -4.51 -19.67 12.90
CA LEU A 244 -3.31 -20.48 13.08
C LEU A 244 -3.24 -21.66 12.11
N PHE A 245 -4.38 -22.34 11.93
CA PHE A 245 -4.56 -23.50 11.07
C PHE A 245 -5.95 -23.45 10.43
N PRO A 246 -6.24 -24.22 9.36
CA PRO A 246 -7.58 -24.32 8.82
C PRO A 246 -8.63 -24.60 9.92
N GLY A 247 -9.60 -23.70 10.07
CA GLY A 247 -10.66 -23.82 11.08
C GLY A 247 -10.26 -23.53 12.54
N THR A 248 -9.02 -23.11 12.82
CA THR A 248 -8.56 -22.74 14.16
C THR A 248 -8.28 -21.24 14.22
N PHE A 249 -9.04 -20.54 15.05
CA PHE A 249 -8.89 -19.11 15.26
C PHE A 249 -8.65 -18.79 16.73
N ILE A 250 -7.89 -17.72 16.97
CA ILE A 250 -7.67 -17.15 18.30
C ILE A 250 -7.99 -15.66 18.22
N VAL A 251 -8.64 -15.15 19.26
CA VAL A 251 -8.87 -13.71 19.42
C VAL A 251 -7.91 -13.22 20.49
N ILE A 252 -7.13 -12.19 20.15
CA ILE A 252 -6.24 -11.51 21.09
C ILE A 252 -6.50 -10.00 21.06
N SER A 253 -6.08 -9.28 22.09
CA SER A 253 -6.15 -7.82 22.09
C SER A 253 -5.14 -7.21 21.11
N GLU A 254 -5.34 -5.95 20.73
CA GLU A 254 -4.38 -5.23 19.89
C GLU A 254 -3.04 -5.00 20.62
N GLU A 255 -3.07 -4.83 21.94
CA GLU A 255 -1.87 -4.74 22.78
C GLU A 255 -1.08 -6.06 22.76
N GLU A 256 -1.72 -7.20 23.06
CA GLU A 256 -1.09 -8.53 23.00
C GLU A 256 -0.54 -8.79 21.59
N PHE A 257 -1.28 -8.41 20.55
CA PHE A 257 -0.80 -8.54 19.18
C PHE A 257 0.48 -7.72 18.93
N SER A 258 0.53 -6.50 19.44
CA SER A 258 1.69 -5.60 19.25
C SER A 258 2.93 -6.03 20.05
N GLU A 259 2.73 -6.73 21.18
CA GLU A 259 3.82 -7.30 21.98
C GLU A 259 4.43 -8.55 21.32
N TYR A 260 3.57 -9.42 20.77
CA TYR A 260 3.98 -10.72 20.26
C TYR A 260 4.21 -10.79 18.75
N PHE A 261 3.82 -9.76 17.99
CA PHE A 261 3.93 -9.75 16.53
C PHE A 261 4.51 -8.43 16.04
N VAL A 262 5.47 -8.52 15.11
CA VAL A 262 5.89 -7.39 14.29
C VAL A 262 5.15 -7.46 12.97
N GLU A 263 4.47 -6.37 12.63
CA GLU A 263 3.91 -6.17 11.30
C GLU A 263 5.06 -5.82 10.34
N ASP A 264 5.54 -6.81 9.59
CA ASP A 264 6.39 -6.54 8.43
C ASP A 264 5.45 -6.11 7.29
N GLU A 265 5.54 -4.85 6.85
CA GLU A 265 4.87 -4.42 5.62
C GLU A 265 5.21 -5.41 4.51
N SER A 266 4.20 -6.17 4.08
CA SER A 266 4.36 -7.05 2.94
C SER A 266 4.49 -6.14 1.72
N LEU A 267 5.73 -5.94 1.29
CA LEU A 267 6.08 -5.33 0.01
C LEU A 267 5.74 -6.25 -1.17
N VAL A 268 5.05 -7.36 -0.92
CA VAL A 268 5.01 -8.49 -1.82
C VAL A 268 3.60 -8.72 -2.37
N TRP A 269 3.51 -8.58 -3.68
CA TRP A 269 2.34 -8.88 -4.49
C TRP A 269 2.38 -10.36 -4.88
N MET A 270 1.30 -11.12 -4.62
CA MET A 270 1.26 -12.54 -4.97
C MET A 270 0.57 -12.75 -6.31
N LYS A 271 1.15 -13.63 -7.13
CA LYS A 271 0.54 -14.15 -8.36
C LYS A 271 -0.71 -14.98 -8.01
N LYS A 272 -1.81 -14.76 -8.75
CA LYS A 272 -2.95 -15.69 -8.79
C LYS A 272 -3.02 -16.27 -10.19
N GLU A 273 -3.10 -17.59 -10.31
CA GLU A 273 -3.25 -18.30 -11.60
C GLU A 273 -4.60 -18.06 -12.25
#